data_AF-A0A520C0C2-F1
#
_entry.id   AF-A0A520C0C2-F1
#
_cell.length_a   1.000
_cell.length_b   1.000
_cell.length_c   1.000
_cell.angle_alpha   90.00
_cell.angle_beta   90.00
_cell.angle_gamma   90.00
#
_symmetry.space_group_name_H-M   'P 1'
#
loop_
_entity.id
_entity.type
_entity.pdbx_description
1 polymer ?
#
loop_
_entity_poly.entity_id
_entity_poly.type
_entity_poly.pdbx_seq_one_letter_code
_entity_poly.pdbx_strand_id
1 'polypeptide(L)'
;MSAEQVPFASALALTWTGQDVKKEIDGLLPQVFDNPTAYTQAGFRLYPATKRNLRALVTFREDARHFLNAQVTGGQRTMKALERALQATKALPPGMMAVPGQGARLDRYGNVDRGQVVQVLSQLRITMTAGYSRNMSHDARTAIRAQKRAGGRFFVARAGSGLHAGVYQRELVGRNITPVFLFVRSASYKVRLPVDEIARRVIDLRLQSNWASAWQRALSTAKRA
;
A
#
# COMPACT_ATOMS: atom_id res chain seq x y z
N MET A 1 -47.66 12.05 -7.94
CA MET A 1 -46.63 12.75 -7.14
C MET A 1 -45.83 11.83 -6.21
N SER A 2 -46.40 10.83 -5.51
CA SER A 2 -45.62 9.99 -4.58
C SER A 2 -44.71 8.92 -5.24
N ALA A 3 -45.08 8.40 -6.41
CA ALA A 3 -44.37 7.31 -7.07
C ALA A 3 -42.92 7.65 -7.49
N GLU A 4 -42.63 8.90 -7.87
CA GLU A 4 -41.27 9.33 -8.23
C GLU A 4 -40.40 9.72 -7.01
N GLN A 5 -41.03 9.96 -5.86
CA GLN A 5 -40.33 10.37 -4.64
C GLN A 5 -39.76 9.18 -3.87
N VAL A 6 -40.34 8.00 -4.01
CA VAL A 6 -39.83 6.77 -3.38
C VAL A 6 -38.42 6.42 -3.90
N PRO A 7 -38.16 6.32 -5.22
CA PRO A 7 -36.80 6.06 -5.73
C PRO A 7 -35.80 7.17 -5.38
N PHE A 8 -36.26 8.42 -5.29
CA PHE A 8 -35.41 9.55 -4.89
C PHE A 8 -34.99 9.46 -3.42
N ALA A 9 -35.95 9.24 -2.52
CA ALA A 9 -35.67 9.03 -1.10
C ALA A 9 -34.78 7.80 -0.88
N SER A 10 -35.00 6.72 -1.62
CA SER A 10 -34.16 5.51 -1.56
C SER A 10 -32.73 5.79 -1.96
N ALA A 11 -32.52 6.44 -3.10
CA ALA A 11 -31.18 6.81 -3.55
C ALA A 11 -30.46 7.71 -2.53
N LEU A 12 -31.19 8.65 -1.92
CA LEU A 12 -30.64 9.57 -0.93
C LEU A 12 -30.27 8.86 0.38
N ALA A 13 -31.17 8.03 0.91
CA ALA A 13 -30.97 7.26 2.14
C ALA A 13 -29.79 6.29 2.02
N LEU A 14 -29.69 5.58 0.89
CA LEU A 14 -28.58 4.67 0.60
C LEU A 14 -27.25 5.44 0.46
N THR A 15 -27.28 6.62 -0.17
CA THR A 15 -26.09 7.46 -0.31
C THR A 15 -25.61 7.97 1.05
N TRP A 16 -26.50 8.48 1.89
CA TRP A 16 -26.16 8.94 3.23
C TRP A 16 -25.65 7.82 4.12
N THR A 17 -26.28 6.64 4.06
CA THR A 17 -25.79 5.46 4.79
C THR A 17 -24.41 5.04 4.29
N GLY A 18 -24.15 5.11 2.99
CA GLY A 18 -22.81 4.89 2.44
C GLY A 18 -21.78 5.93 2.90
N GLN A 19 -22.17 7.18 3.11
CA GLN A 19 -21.32 8.23 3.68
C GLN A 19 -20.98 7.94 5.15
N ASP A 20 -21.97 7.50 5.94
CA ASP A 20 -21.77 7.11 7.33
C ASP A 20 -20.82 5.92 7.45
N VAL A 21 -21.00 4.89 6.61
CA VAL A 21 -20.10 3.72 6.54
C VAL A 21 -18.68 4.17 6.23
N LYS A 22 -18.51 5.02 5.20
CA LYS A 22 -17.18 5.53 4.83
C LYS A 22 -16.55 6.32 5.97
N LYS A 23 -17.30 7.19 6.64
CA LYS A 23 -16.80 8.01 7.76
C LYS A 23 -16.31 7.14 8.92
N GLU A 24 -17.05 6.09 9.26
CA GLU A 24 -16.66 5.16 10.32
C GLU A 24 -15.38 4.41 9.95
N ILE A 25 -15.28 3.91 8.72
CA ILE A 25 -14.07 3.24 8.21
C ILE A 25 -12.87 4.19 8.23
N ASP A 26 -13.02 5.42 7.72
CA ASP A 26 -11.96 6.42 7.68
C ASP A 26 -11.48 6.80 9.10
N GLY A 27 -12.38 6.79 10.11
CA GLY A 27 -12.04 7.03 11.51
C GLY A 27 -11.29 5.89 12.20
N LEU A 28 -11.44 4.65 11.69
CA LEU A 28 -10.73 3.47 12.19
C LEU A 28 -9.36 3.28 11.54
N LEU A 29 -9.13 3.86 10.36
CA LEU A 29 -7.84 3.76 9.66
C LEU A 29 -6.64 4.21 10.52
N PRO A 30 -6.66 5.36 11.23
CA PRO A 30 -5.55 5.76 12.09
C PRO A 30 -5.32 4.87 13.31
N GLN A 31 -6.32 4.09 13.72
CA GLN A 31 -6.24 3.20 14.89
C GLN A 31 -5.65 1.83 14.52
N VAL A 32 -5.92 1.37 13.29
CA VAL A 32 -5.49 0.07 12.78
C VAL A 32 -4.09 0.14 12.14
N PHE A 33 -3.73 1.29 11.59
CA PHE A 33 -2.47 1.51 10.88
C PHE A 33 -1.56 2.45 11.68
N ASP A 34 -0.31 2.05 11.90
CA ASP A 34 0.72 2.94 12.44
C ASP A 34 1.18 3.93 11.35
N ASN A 35 0.95 5.23 11.56
CA ASN A 35 1.33 6.32 10.65
C ASN A 35 0.89 6.13 9.18
N PRO A 36 -0.44 6.01 8.90
CA PRO A 36 -0.93 5.80 7.55
C PRO A 36 -0.63 7.01 6.66
N THR A 37 -0.12 6.76 5.46
CA THR A 37 0.08 7.82 4.44
C THR A 37 -1.27 8.44 4.05
N ALA A 38 -1.28 9.68 3.56
CA ALA A 38 -2.51 10.33 3.04
C ALA A 38 -3.18 9.47 1.95
N TYR A 39 -2.38 8.71 1.19
CA TYR A 39 -2.85 7.75 0.22
C TYR A 39 -3.63 6.57 0.85
N THR A 40 -3.12 6.03 1.96
CA THR A 40 -3.80 4.99 2.75
C THR A 40 -5.08 5.52 3.38
N GLN A 41 -5.06 6.76 3.91
CA GLN A 41 -6.24 7.41 4.49
C GLN A 41 -7.32 7.70 3.45
N ALA A 42 -6.94 8.05 2.23
CA ALA A 42 -7.86 8.25 1.10
C ALA A 42 -8.23 6.95 0.35
N GLY A 43 -7.96 5.78 0.94
CA GLY A 43 -8.05 4.48 0.26
C GLY A 43 -9.47 4.04 -0.13
N PHE A 44 -10.51 4.50 0.57
CA PHE A 44 -11.91 4.13 0.31
C PHE A 44 -12.65 5.20 -0.48
N ARG A 45 -13.40 4.76 -1.50
CA ARG A 45 -14.26 5.60 -2.33
C ARG A 45 -15.72 5.17 -2.20
N LEU A 46 -16.61 6.14 -2.08
CA LEU A 46 -18.06 5.95 -2.14
C LEU A 46 -18.56 6.21 -3.57
N TYR A 47 -19.30 5.25 -4.10
CA TYR A 47 -20.15 5.40 -5.27
C TYR A 47 -21.60 5.58 -4.78
N PRO A 48 -22.20 6.76 -4.95
CA PRO A 48 -23.54 7.06 -4.44
C PRO A 48 -24.61 6.27 -5.22
N ALA A 49 -25.74 6.03 -4.56
CA ALA A 49 -26.91 5.44 -5.20
C ALA A 49 -27.60 6.47 -6.11
N THR A 50 -28.23 6.00 -7.18
CA THR A 50 -28.98 6.84 -8.12
C THR A 50 -30.44 6.37 -8.18
N LYS A 51 -31.36 7.21 -8.66
CA LYS A 51 -32.77 6.81 -8.82
C LYS A 51 -32.96 5.57 -9.71
N ARG A 52 -32.02 5.35 -10.65
CA ARG A 52 -32.02 4.21 -11.59
C ARG A 52 -31.30 2.98 -11.03
N ASN A 53 -30.36 3.19 -10.11
CA ASN A 53 -29.58 2.14 -9.46
C ASN A 53 -29.52 2.41 -7.97
N LEU A 54 -30.44 1.78 -7.23
CA LEU A 54 -30.60 1.89 -5.77
C LEU A 54 -29.54 1.07 -5.04
N ARG A 55 -28.27 1.34 -5.36
CA ARG A 55 -27.11 0.69 -4.75
C ARG A 55 -26.03 1.72 -4.49
N ALA A 56 -25.64 1.86 -3.23
CA ALA A 56 -24.43 2.57 -2.84
C ALA A 56 -23.30 1.56 -2.66
N LEU A 57 -22.08 1.87 -3.12
CA LEU A 57 -20.93 1.00 -3.01
C LEU A 57 -19.77 1.75 -2.38
N VAL A 58 -19.27 1.26 -1.24
CA VAL A 58 -18.00 1.70 -0.65
C VAL A 58 -16.96 0.66 -0.99
N THR A 59 -15.91 1.04 -1.73
CA THR A 59 -14.86 0.11 -2.17
C THR A 59 -13.49 0.78 -2.16
N PHE A 60 -12.43 -0.02 -2.27
CA PHE A 60 -11.07 0.47 -2.43
C PHE A 60 -10.93 1.21 -3.76
N ARG A 61 -10.17 2.31 -3.74
CA ARG A 61 -9.71 2.91 -5.00
C ARG A 61 -8.85 1.89 -5.76
N GLU A 62 -9.02 1.81 -7.08
CA GLU A 62 -8.35 0.81 -7.93
C GLU A 62 -6.82 0.85 -7.84
N ASP A 63 -6.23 2.03 -7.61
CA ASP A 63 -4.81 2.23 -7.41
C ASP A 63 -4.33 1.67 -6.05
N ALA A 64 -5.18 1.71 -5.02
CA ALA A 64 -4.86 1.30 -3.65
C ALA A 64 -5.14 -0.19 -3.37
N ARG A 65 -5.79 -0.90 -4.31
CA ARG A 65 -6.15 -2.34 -4.18
C ARG A 65 -4.95 -3.21 -3.84
N HIS A 66 -3.76 -2.92 -4.36
CA HIS A 66 -2.57 -3.75 -4.14
C HIS A 66 -2.04 -3.74 -2.69
N PHE A 67 -2.27 -2.66 -1.94
CA PHE A 67 -1.83 -2.54 -0.54
C PHE A 67 -2.95 -2.80 0.47
N LEU A 68 -4.20 -2.46 0.14
CA LEU A 68 -5.32 -2.56 1.08
C LEU A 68 -6.02 -3.92 1.07
N ASN A 69 -6.07 -4.65 -0.06
CA ASN A 69 -6.71 -5.99 -0.10
C ASN A 69 -6.04 -6.99 0.86
N ALA A 70 -4.71 -6.95 0.98
CA ALA A 70 -3.99 -7.89 1.85
C ALA A 70 -4.32 -7.69 3.34
N GLN A 71 -4.71 -6.48 3.74
CA GLN A 71 -5.02 -6.15 5.14
C GLN A 71 -6.50 -6.30 5.49
N VAL A 72 -7.38 -6.22 4.48
CA VAL A 72 -8.85 -6.33 4.65
C VAL A 72 -9.36 -7.74 4.39
N THR A 73 -8.85 -8.44 3.38
CA THR A 73 -9.36 -9.79 3.03
C THR A 73 -8.54 -10.90 3.69
N GLY A 74 -7.31 -10.59 4.12
CA GLY A 74 -6.32 -11.60 4.49
C GLY A 74 -5.81 -12.33 3.24
N GLY A 75 -4.56 -12.79 3.28
CA GLY A 75 -3.97 -13.50 2.14
C GLY A 75 -2.45 -13.42 2.11
N GLN A 76 -1.86 -14.03 1.08
CA GLN A 76 -0.42 -13.90 0.85
C GLN A 76 -0.09 -12.46 0.48
N ARG A 77 0.86 -11.87 1.20
CA ARG A 77 1.35 -10.50 0.96
C ARG A 77 1.87 -10.39 -0.47
N THR A 78 1.25 -9.51 -1.27
CA THR A 78 1.73 -9.16 -2.60
C THR A 78 3.15 -8.61 -2.49
N MET A 79 4.07 -9.12 -3.32
CA MET A 79 5.47 -8.67 -3.29
C MET A 79 5.58 -7.19 -3.64
N LYS A 80 6.33 -6.43 -2.82
CA LYS A 80 6.61 -5.01 -3.11
C LYS A 80 7.40 -4.88 -4.41
N ALA A 81 7.31 -3.74 -5.09
CA ALA A 81 8.06 -3.50 -6.33
C ALA A 81 9.58 -3.68 -6.14
N LEU A 82 10.11 -3.28 -4.97
CA LEU A 82 11.50 -3.54 -4.56
C LEU A 82 11.81 -5.04 -4.49
N GLU A 83 10.95 -5.83 -3.82
CA GLU A 83 11.14 -7.27 -3.67
C GLU A 83 11.12 -7.97 -5.04
N ARG A 84 10.20 -7.58 -5.93
CA ARG A 84 10.19 -8.06 -7.33
C ARG A 84 11.47 -7.73 -8.07
N ALA A 85 11.96 -6.49 -7.94
CA ALA A 85 13.21 -6.08 -8.59
C ALA A 85 14.44 -6.81 -8.03
N LEU A 86 14.48 -7.06 -6.72
CA LEU A 86 15.55 -7.83 -6.07
C LEU A 86 15.51 -9.32 -6.43
N GLN A 87 14.32 -9.88 -6.66
CA GLN A 87 14.20 -11.24 -7.19
C GLN A 87 14.66 -11.32 -8.65
N ALA A 88 14.32 -10.32 -9.47
CA ALA A 88 14.76 -10.24 -10.86
C ALA A 88 16.29 -10.19 -10.99
N THR A 89 16.99 -9.56 -10.03
CA THR A 89 18.46 -9.55 -9.97
C THR A 89 19.07 -10.77 -9.29
N LYS A 90 18.26 -11.78 -8.91
CA LYS A 90 18.65 -12.97 -8.13
C LYS A 90 19.29 -12.63 -6.77
N ALA A 91 19.02 -11.43 -6.24
CA ALA A 91 19.49 -10.99 -4.94
C ALA A 91 18.60 -11.53 -3.82
N LEU A 92 17.29 -11.48 -3.99
CA LEU A 92 16.31 -11.95 -3.01
C LEU A 92 15.84 -13.37 -3.36
N PRO A 93 15.95 -14.36 -2.46
CA PRO A 93 15.39 -15.68 -2.66
C PRO A 93 13.85 -15.65 -2.75
N PRO A 94 13.22 -16.58 -3.49
CA PRO A 94 11.77 -16.77 -3.45
C PRO A 94 11.28 -17.03 -2.02
N GLY A 95 10.12 -16.47 -1.66
CA GLY A 95 9.52 -16.65 -0.32
C GLY A 95 10.16 -15.83 0.80
N MET A 96 11.16 -14.98 0.50
CA MET A 96 11.71 -14.01 1.44
C MET A 96 11.24 -12.58 1.14
N MET A 97 11.25 -11.74 2.17
CA MET A 97 10.92 -10.31 2.10
C MET A 97 12.10 -9.45 2.55
N ALA A 98 12.22 -8.26 1.97
CA ALA A 98 13.25 -7.29 2.33
C ALA A 98 12.72 -6.32 3.39
N VAL A 99 13.34 -6.34 4.56
CA VAL A 99 13.05 -5.44 5.69
C VAL A 99 14.14 -4.37 5.77
N PRO A 100 13.80 -3.10 6.00
CA PRO A 100 14.80 -2.05 6.20
C PRO A 100 15.74 -2.38 7.38
N GLY A 101 17.05 -2.28 7.16
CA GLY A 101 18.07 -2.36 8.21
C GLY A 101 18.51 -0.98 8.70
N GLN A 102 19.52 -0.94 9.57
CA GLN A 102 20.07 0.30 10.15
C GLN A 102 20.52 1.33 9.10
N GLY A 103 21.01 0.86 7.95
CA GLY A 103 21.46 1.70 6.84
C GLY A 103 20.34 2.18 5.92
N ALA A 104 19.09 1.76 6.14
CA ALA A 104 17.97 2.23 5.33
C ALA A 104 17.57 3.65 5.74
N ARG A 105 17.53 4.56 4.77
CA ARG A 105 17.01 5.90 4.96
C ARG A 105 15.50 5.83 4.88
N LEU A 106 14.84 6.02 6.02
CA LEU A 106 13.38 5.98 6.09
C LEU A 106 12.81 7.39 5.92
N ASP A 107 11.69 7.49 5.22
CA ASP A 107 10.86 8.69 5.24
C ASP A 107 10.06 8.77 6.56
N ARG A 108 9.34 9.88 6.75
CA ARG A 108 8.46 10.11 7.91
C ARG A 108 7.35 9.05 8.11
N TYR A 109 7.14 8.18 7.11
CA TYR A 109 6.13 7.12 7.13
C TYR A 109 6.76 5.72 7.26
N GLY A 110 8.08 5.62 7.48
CA GLY A 110 8.80 4.35 7.62
C GLY A 110 9.05 3.62 6.29
N ASN A 111 8.84 4.27 5.13
CA ASN A 111 9.21 3.71 3.83
C ASN A 111 10.66 4.05 3.51
N VAL A 112 11.35 3.14 2.82
CA VAL A 112 12.72 3.41 2.38
C VAL A 112 12.72 4.45 1.26
N ASP A 113 13.63 5.41 1.36
CA ASP A 113 13.89 6.45 0.38
C ASP A 113 14.03 5.87 -1.03
N ARG A 114 13.23 6.42 -1.96
CA ARG A 114 13.21 5.99 -3.36
C ARG A 114 14.60 6.14 -4.01
N GLY A 115 15.34 7.18 -3.66
CA GLY A 115 16.70 7.39 -4.16
C GLY A 115 17.63 6.25 -3.78
N GLN A 116 17.61 5.85 -2.51
CA GLN A 116 18.42 4.73 -2.00
C GLN A 116 18.03 3.41 -2.68
N VAL A 117 16.73 3.15 -2.88
CA VAL A 117 16.24 1.97 -3.60
C VAL A 117 16.81 1.90 -5.02
N VAL A 118 16.78 3.02 -5.75
CA VAL A 118 17.33 3.08 -7.12
C VAL A 118 18.84 2.86 -7.11
N GLN A 119 19.58 3.43 -6.16
CA GLN A 119 21.02 3.23 -6.02
C GLN A 119 21.37 1.76 -5.75
N VAL A 120 20.65 1.10 -4.84
CA VAL A 120 20.82 -0.33 -4.54
C VAL A 120 20.58 -1.17 -5.78
N LEU A 121 19.43 -1.00 -6.44
CA LEU A 121 19.08 -1.81 -7.62
C LEU A 121 20.04 -1.58 -8.79
N SER A 122 20.47 -0.34 -9.02
CA SER A 122 21.43 0.00 -10.07
C SER A 122 22.77 -0.68 -9.85
N GLN A 123 23.33 -0.59 -8.63
CA GLN A 123 24.59 -1.24 -8.33
C GLN A 123 24.48 -2.77 -8.35
N LEU A 124 23.40 -3.34 -7.79
CA LEU A 124 23.20 -4.79 -7.78
C LEU A 124 23.01 -5.35 -9.18
N ARG A 125 22.30 -4.65 -10.08
CA ARG A 125 22.17 -5.07 -11.48
C ARG A 125 23.54 -5.13 -12.16
N ILE A 126 24.36 -4.10 -12.00
CA ILE A 126 25.72 -4.10 -12.58
C ILE A 126 26.54 -5.25 -11.99
N THR A 127 26.55 -5.41 -10.67
CA THR A 127 27.40 -6.40 -10.00
C THR A 127 26.96 -7.85 -10.26
N MET A 128 25.65 -8.10 -10.36
CA MET A 128 25.09 -9.45 -10.55
C MET A 128 24.95 -9.83 -12.03
N THR A 129 24.84 -8.86 -12.94
CA THR A 129 24.77 -9.10 -14.39
C THR A 129 26.12 -8.99 -15.09
N ALA A 130 27.14 -8.33 -14.50
CA ALA A 130 28.48 -8.23 -15.09
C ALA A 130 29.18 -9.58 -15.33
N GLY A 131 28.74 -10.67 -14.70
CA GLY A 131 29.20 -12.02 -15.04
C GLY A 131 28.67 -12.57 -16.38
N TYR A 132 27.75 -11.87 -17.06
CA TYR A 132 27.06 -12.32 -18.27
C TYR A 132 27.32 -11.47 -19.52
N SER A 133 27.91 -10.28 -19.41
CA SER A 133 28.04 -9.34 -20.54
C SER A 133 29.50 -9.16 -20.96
N ARG A 134 29.78 -9.31 -22.26
CA ARG A 134 31.11 -9.19 -22.88
C ARG A 134 31.70 -7.76 -22.87
N ASN A 135 31.00 -6.75 -22.33
CA ASN A 135 31.41 -5.34 -22.31
C ASN A 135 31.83 -4.81 -20.91
N MET A 136 32.78 -5.49 -20.26
CA MET A 136 33.22 -5.16 -18.89
C MET A 136 33.76 -3.73 -18.68
N SER A 137 34.34 -3.09 -19.71
CA SER A 137 35.00 -1.77 -19.56
C SER A 137 34.01 -0.62 -19.30
N HIS A 138 32.86 -0.61 -20.00
CA HIS A 138 31.82 0.40 -19.80
C HIS A 138 31.09 0.19 -18.46
N ASP A 139 30.89 -1.06 -18.06
CA ASP A 139 30.26 -1.43 -16.80
C ASP A 139 31.13 -1.09 -15.60
N ALA A 140 32.47 -1.21 -15.71
CA ALA A 140 33.40 -0.85 -14.64
C ALA A 140 33.39 0.66 -14.32
N ARG A 141 33.45 1.54 -15.34
CA ARG A 141 33.35 3.00 -15.14
C ARG A 141 31.99 3.40 -14.56
N THR A 142 30.93 2.72 -15.01
CA THR A 142 29.56 2.96 -14.53
C THR A 142 29.40 2.52 -13.07
N ALA A 143 29.97 1.37 -12.69
CA ALA A 143 30.00 0.87 -11.31
C ALA A 143 30.72 1.83 -10.36
N ILE A 144 31.90 2.34 -10.75
CA ILE A 144 32.67 3.30 -9.94
C ILE A 144 31.88 4.59 -9.72
N ARG A 145 31.23 5.13 -10.76
CA ARG A 145 30.38 6.33 -10.65
C ARG A 145 29.17 6.08 -9.74
N ALA A 146 28.53 4.92 -9.86
CA ALA A 146 27.40 4.54 -9.02
C ALA A 146 27.82 4.38 -7.54
N GLN A 147 29.01 3.82 -7.29
CA GLN A 147 29.59 3.69 -5.95
C GLN A 147 29.87 5.05 -5.31
N LYS A 148 30.49 5.97 -6.06
CA LYS A 148 30.75 7.34 -5.57
C LYS A 148 29.46 8.09 -5.24
N ARG A 149 28.42 8.01 -6.09
CA ARG A 149 27.13 8.68 -5.85
C ARG A 149 26.36 8.15 -4.65
N ALA A 150 26.53 6.87 -4.32
CA ALA A 150 25.89 6.26 -3.16
C ALA A 150 26.70 6.40 -1.86
N GLY A 151 27.91 6.97 -1.92
CA GLY A 151 28.83 7.02 -0.77
C GLY A 151 29.37 5.65 -0.37
N GLY A 152 29.26 4.63 -1.22
CA GLY A 152 29.64 3.27 -0.89
C GLY A 152 29.19 2.23 -1.91
N ARG A 153 29.62 0.98 -1.68
CA ARG A 153 29.26 -0.18 -2.51
C ARG A 153 28.17 -0.99 -1.84
N PHE A 154 27.09 -1.29 -2.56
CA PHE A 154 26.09 -2.25 -2.13
C PHE A 154 26.45 -3.67 -2.57
N PHE A 155 26.24 -4.64 -1.69
CA PHE A 155 26.45 -6.06 -1.99
C PHE A 155 25.43 -6.93 -1.27
N VAL A 156 25.19 -8.13 -1.81
CA VAL A 156 24.29 -9.13 -1.23
C VAL A 156 25.11 -10.08 -0.36
N ALA A 157 24.75 -10.20 0.91
CA ALA A 157 25.19 -11.29 1.77
C ALA A 157 24.19 -12.45 1.65
N ARG A 158 24.69 -13.65 1.31
CA ARG A 158 23.88 -14.87 1.27
C ARG A 158 23.91 -15.58 2.61
N ALA A 159 22.90 -16.41 2.87
CA ALA A 159 22.88 -17.29 4.03
C ALA A 159 24.18 -18.14 4.05
N GLY A 160 24.80 -18.25 5.23
CA GLY A 160 26.08 -18.96 5.42
C GLY A 160 27.34 -18.13 5.20
N SER A 161 27.24 -16.85 4.81
CA SER A 161 28.41 -15.95 4.63
C SER A 161 28.96 -15.32 5.92
N GLY A 162 28.46 -15.73 7.09
CA GLY A 162 28.76 -15.09 8.38
C GLY A 162 27.95 -13.82 8.66
N LEU A 163 27.21 -13.31 7.67
CA LEU A 163 26.25 -12.21 7.81
C LEU A 163 24.82 -12.73 7.61
N HIS A 164 23.85 -12.09 8.25
CA HIS A 164 22.44 -12.35 7.99
C HIS A 164 22.13 -12.06 6.50
N ALA A 165 21.30 -12.89 5.86
CA ALA A 165 20.96 -12.70 4.47
C ALA A 165 20.37 -11.30 4.24
N GLY A 166 20.84 -10.59 3.21
CA GLY A 166 20.44 -9.20 3.00
C GLY A 166 21.31 -8.41 2.03
N VAL A 167 20.95 -7.15 1.83
CA VAL A 167 21.75 -6.14 1.13
C VAL A 167 22.47 -5.26 2.14
N TYR A 168 23.78 -5.12 1.99
CA TYR A 168 24.64 -4.33 2.85
C TYR A 168 25.31 -3.23 2.06
N GLN A 169 25.62 -2.13 2.74
CA GLN A 169 26.47 -1.07 2.24
C GLN A 169 27.85 -1.17 2.88
N ARG A 170 28.89 -1.15 2.06
CA ARG A 170 30.25 -0.86 2.48
C ARG A 170 30.55 0.60 2.17
N GLU A 171 30.85 1.38 3.19
CA GLU A 171 31.16 2.80 3.03
C GLU A 171 32.40 3.01 2.16
N LEU A 172 32.42 4.11 1.40
CA LEU A 172 33.57 4.50 0.58
C LEU A 172 34.73 4.99 1.44
N VAL A 173 34.41 5.65 2.56
CA VAL A 173 35.35 6.17 3.56
C VAL A 173 35.06 5.43 4.86
N GLY A 174 35.98 4.56 5.30
CA GLY A 174 35.78 3.64 6.41
C GLY A 174 35.66 2.17 5.99
N ARG A 175 35.68 1.25 6.95
CA ARG A 175 35.53 -0.21 6.72
C ARG A 175 34.18 -0.75 7.22
N ASN A 176 33.25 0.13 7.57
CA ASN A 176 31.96 -0.25 8.12
C ASN A 176 31.11 -0.97 7.07
N ILE A 177 30.41 -2.01 7.53
CA ILE A 177 29.44 -2.79 6.77
C ILE A 177 28.10 -2.60 7.46
N THR A 178 27.18 -1.91 6.80
CA THR A 178 25.88 -1.54 7.39
C THR A 178 24.75 -2.25 6.66
N PRO A 179 23.84 -2.96 7.36
CA PRO A 179 22.70 -3.62 6.73
C PRO A 179 21.70 -2.57 6.21
N VAL A 180 21.42 -2.59 4.91
CA VAL A 180 20.42 -1.71 4.27
C VAL A 180 19.08 -2.44 4.16
N PHE A 181 19.12 -3.70 3.73
CA PHE A 181 17.96 -4.58 3.72
C PHE A 181 18.30 -5.93 4.32
N LEU A 182 17.46 -6.46 5.19
CA LEU A 182 17.57 -7.83 5.71
C LEU A 182 16.50 -8.70 5.06
N PHE A 183 16.88 -9.91 4.68
CA PHE A 183 15.97 -10.87 4.05
C PHE A 183 15.41 -11.83 5.09
N VAL A 184 14.13 -11.70 5.39
CA VAL A 184 13.42 -12.54 6.37
C VAL A 184 12.35 -13.36 5.67
N ARG A 185 11.90 -14.46 6.29
CA ARG A 185 10.77 -15.25 5.76
C ARG A 185 9.49 -14.43 5.83
N SER A 186 8.65 -14.53 4.80
CA SER A 186 7.36 -13.85 4.79
C SER A 186 6.44 -14.38 5.90
N ALA A 187 5.81 -13.48 6.65
CA ALA A 187 4.77 -13.81 7.62
C ALA A 187 3.37 -13.62 6.99
N SER A 188 2.41 -14.47 7.36
CA SER A 188 1.00 -14.30 7.00
C SER A 188 0.38 -13.21 7.87
N TYR A 189 -0.29 -12.23 7.25
CA TYR A 189 -1.02 -11.19 7.98
C TYR A 189 -2.41 -11.69 8.37
N LYS A 190 -2.78 -11.54 9.65
CA LYS A 190 -4.17 -11.65 10.12
C LYS A 190 -4.95 -10.40 9.66
N VAL A 191 -6.22 -10.57 9.28
CA VAL A 191 -7.13 -9.48 8.88
C VAL A 191 -7.15 -8.42 9.98
N ARG A 192 -6.88 -7.16 9.64
CA ARG A 192 -6.81 -6.06 10.64
C ARG A 192 -7.98 -5.10 10.58
N LEU A 193 -8.75 -5.10 9.49
CA LEU A 193 -9.90 -4.19 9.31
C LEU A 193 -11.12 -5.00 8.84
N PRO A 194 -12.07 -5.36 9.73
CA PRO A 194 -13.28 -6.10 9.39
C PRO A 194 -14.32 -5.17 8.74
N VAL A 195 -14.06 -4.74 7.50
CA VAL A 195 -14.89 -3.76 6.78
C VAL A 195 -16.36 -4.20 6.69
N ASP A 196 -16.61 -5.48 6.45
CA ASP A 196 -17.97 -6.02 6.31
C ASP A 196 -18.77 -5.94 7.62
N GLU A 197 -18.13 -6.22 8.76
CA GLU A 197 -18.77 -6.14 10.08
C GLU A 197 -19.08 -4.69 10.43
N ILE A 198 -18.14 -3.77 10.16
CA ILE A 198 -18.33 -2.33 10.37
C ILE A 198 -19.48 -1.83 9.50
N ALA A 199 -19.51 -2.21 8.22
CA ALA A 199 -20.56 -1.81 7.29
C ALA A 199 -21.94 -2.29 7.74
N ARG A 200 -22.08 -3.58 8.13
CA ARG A 200 -23.33 -4.13 8.65
C ARG A 200 -23.83 -3.37 9.87
N ARG A 201 -22.96 -3.16 10.86
CA ARG A 201 -23.29 -2.42 12.08
C ARG A 201 -23.79 -1.00 11.77
N VAL A 202 -23.11 -0.28 10.88
CA VAL A 202 -23.52 1.10 10.53
C VAL A 202 -24.83 1.10 9.75
N ILE A 203 -25.04 0.16 8.83
CA ILE A 203 -26.29 0.02 8.09
C ILE A 203 -27.46 -0.21 9.07
N ASP A 204 -27.33 -1.16 9.98
CA ASP A 204 -28.39 -1.49 10.95
C ASP A 204 -28.74 -0.29 11.84
N LEU A 205 -27.74 0.53 12.22
CA LEU A 205 -27.93 1.69 13.08
C LEU A 205 -28.46 2.93 12.34
N ARG A 206 -28.08 3.15 11.08
CA ARG A 206 -28.27 4.45 10.39
C ARG A 206 -29.29 4.41 9.26
N LEU A 207 -29.54 3.24 8.66
CA LEU A 207 -30.38 3.16 7.45
C LEU A 207 -31.80 3.68 7.70
N GLN A 208 -32.42 3.28 8.82
CA GLN A 208 -33.79 3.69 9.14
C GLN A 208 -33.90 5.19 9.41
N SER A 209 -32.96 5.77 10.17
CA SER A 209 -32.95 7.22 10.42
C SER A 209 -32.69 8.01 9.13
N ASN A 210 -31.76 7.54 8.30
CA ASN A 210 -31.43 8.17 7.03
C ASN A 210 -32.60 8.09 6.05
N TRP A 211 -33.35 6.98 6.05
CA TRP A 211 -34.58 6.85 5.28
C TRP A 211 -35.63 7.88 5.69
N ALA A 212 -35.90 8.02 6.99
CA ALA A 212 -36.88 8.99 7.49
C ALA A 212 -36.54 10.43 7.06
N SER A 213 -35.27 10.84 7.23
CA SER A 213 -34.79 12.15 6.79
C SER A 213 -34.82 12.33 5.27
N ALA A 214 -34.47 11.28 4.52
CA ALA A 214 -34.49 11.30 3.06
C ALA A 214 -35.90 11.45 2.51
N TRP A 215 -36.85 10.73 3.12
CA TRP A 215 -38.27 10.81 2.79
C TRP A 215 -38.84 12.21 3.05
N GLN A 216 -38.54 12.80 4.21
CA GLN A 216 -38.93 14.19 4.50
C GLN A 216 -38.37 15.16 3.46
N ARG A 217 -37.10 14.98 3.06
CA ARG A 217 -36.47 15.83 2.05
C ARG A 217 -37.13 15.67 0.68
N ALA A 218 -37.43 14.44 0.26
CA ALA A 218 -38.15 14.14 -0.97
C ALA A 218 -39.54 14.81 -1.01
N LEU A 219 -40.30 14.72 0.08
CA LEU A 219 -41.60 15.39 0.23
C LEU A 219 -41.48 16.92 0.16
N SER A 220 -40.44 17.51 0.77
CA SER A 220 -40.22 18.96 0.75
C SER A 220 -39.87 19.49 -0.65
N THR A 221 -39.15 18.71 -1.45
CA THR A 221 -38.81 19.07 -2.83
C THR A 221 -39.98 18.92 -3.77
N ALA A 222 -40.88 17.96 -3.52
CA ALA A 222 -42.11 17.77 -4.30
C ALA A 222 -43.12 18.92 -4.13
N LYS A 223 -43.11 19.61 -2.98
CA LYS A 223 -43.99 20.77 -2.72
C LYS A 223 -43.55 22.07 -3.41
N ARG A 224 -42.32 22.10 -3.94
CA ARG A 224 -41.73 23.29 -4.57
C ARG A 224 -41.68 23.24 -6.11
N ALA A 225 -42.04 22.10 -6.69
CA ALA A 225 -42.10 21.87 -8.13
C ALA A 225 -43.55 21.85 -8.59
#